data_AF-A0A1G2RQ46-F1
#
_entry.id   AF-A0A1G2RQ46-F1
#
_cell.length_a   1.000
_cell.length_b   1.000
_cell.length_c   1.000
_cell.angle_alpha   90.00
_cell.angle_beta   90.00
_cell.angle_gamma   90.00
#
_symmetry.space_group_name_H-M   'P 1'
#
loop_
_entity.id
_entity.type
_entity.pdbx_description
1 polymer ?
#
loop_
_entity_poly.entity_id
_entity_poly.type
_entity_poly.pdbx_seq_one_letter_code
_entity_poly.pdbx_strand_id
1 'polypeptide(L)'
;MQYMSFFEKLKMNIAEDEAQAEQKPKKRGRPKGAAKKTENVSPPDDTESRPKKPSPRKWDEEQDQKFGELAIDVYETENELVVQAPVAGVKPEELDISVEDNMLVIRGERPPATTETLGQNFILRECYWGLFSRRLVLPVEVDGNKIKASLERGVLTIRMPKIESKGKKKIAVQEMEE
;
A
#
# COMPACT_ATOMS: atom_id res chain seq x y z
N MET A 1 -16.92 -7.18 49.89
CA MET A 1 -16.84 -7.59 48.47
C MET A 1 -15.45 -7.27 47.98
N GLN A 2 -14.62 -8.29 47.76
CA GLN A 2 -13.24 -8.13 47.29
C GLN A 2 -13.26 -8.11 45.76
N TYR A 3 -12.83 -7.00 45.16
CA TYR A 3 -12.73 -6.88 43.71
C TYR A 3 -11.56 -7.73 43.22
N MET A 4 -11.85 -8.68 42.33
CA MET A 4 -10.80 -9.45 41.65
C MET A 4 -10.08 -8.58 40.62
N SER A 5 -8.77 -8.79 40.54
CA SER A 5 -7.89 -8.14 39.57
C SER A 5 -8.27 -8.55 38.15
N PHE A 6 -8.16 -7.60 37.21
CA PHE A 6 -8.36 -7.83 35.76
C PHE A 6 -7.57 -9.05 35.24
N PHE A 7 -6.39 -9.30 35.83
CA PHE A 7 -5.54 -10.42 35.46
C PHE A 7 -6.09 -11.80 35.86
N GLU A 8 -6.87 -11.88 36.94
CA GLU A 8 -7.51 -13.14 37.34
C GLU A 8 -8.68 -13.48 36.43
N LYS A 9 -9.44 -12.46 35.99
CA LYS A 9 -10.49 -12.62 34.98
C LYS A 9 -9.94 -13.11 33.64
N LEU A 10 -8.75 -12.65 33.25
CA LEU A 10 -8.11 -13.07 32.00
C LEU A 10 -7.74 -14.56 32.01
N LYS A 11 -7.27 -15.08 33.16
CA LYS A 11 -6.89 -16.50 33.29
C LYS A 11 -8.08 -17.44 33.26
N MET A 12 -9.25 -17.00 33.75
CA MET A 12 -10.46 -17.83 33.69
C MET A 12 -11.01 -17.98 32.27
N ASN A 13 -10.92 -16.94 31.43
CA ASN A 13 -11.41 -17.01 30.05
C ASN A 13 -10.56 -17.94 29.15
N ILE A 14 -9.27 -18.11 29.44
CA ILE A 14 -8.40 -19.02 28.66
C ILE A 14 -8.76 -20.49 28.92
N ALA A 15 -9.29 -20.82 30.10
CA ALA A 15 -9.65 -22.20 30.44
C ALA A 15 -10.98 -22.67 29.83
N GLU A 16 -11.84 -21.75 29.38
CA GLU A 16 -13.16 -22.10 28.79
C GLU A 16 -13.08 -22.35 27.28
N ASP A 17 -12.10 -21.76 26.57
CA ASP A 17 -11.93 -21.94 25.11
C ASP A 17 -11.38 -23.32 24.72
N GLU A 18 -10.67 -24.02 25.61
CA GLU A 18 -10.15 -25.36 25.31
C GLU A 18 -11.24 -26.46 25.38
N ALA A 19 -12.41 -26.18 25.97
CA ALA A 19 -13.48 -27.15 26.14
C ALA A 19 -14.45 -27.26 24.94
N GLN A 20 -14.36 -26.39 23.93
CA GLN A 20 -15.32 -26.33 22.80
C GLN A 20 -14.76 -26.76 21.43
N ALA A 21 -13.51 -27.21 21.34
CA ALA A 21 -12.87 -27.53 20.05
C ALA A 21 -13.12 -28.96 19.49
N GLU A 22 -13.86 -29.84 20.19
CA GLU A 22 -14.16 -31.20 19.69
C GLU A 22 -15.63 -31.37 19.27
N GLN A 23 -15.96 -31.03 18.01
CA GLN A 23 -17.08 -31.64 17.27
C GLN A 23 -17.00 -31.38 15.74
N LYS A 24 -16.66 -32.43 14.97
CA LYS A 24 -16.60 -32.45 13.48
C LYS A 24 -17.99 -32.56 12.83
N PRO A 25 -18.26 -31.96 11.65
CA PRO A 25 -19.47 -32.27 10.88
C PRO A 25 -19.26 -33.35 9.79
N LYS A 26 -20.32 -34.15 9.61
CA LYS A 26 -20.45 -35.34 8.72
C LYS A 26 -20.78 -34.98 7.26
N LYS A 27 -20.26 -35.78 6.32
CA LYS A 27 -20.60 -35.76 4.87
C LYS A 27 -21.92 -36.48 4.57
N ARG A 28 -22.77 -35.87 3.73
CA ARG A 28 -23.88 -36.45 2.93
C ARG A 28 -24.05 -35.51 1.71
N GLY A 29 -24.32 -35.87 0.46
CA GLY A 29 -24.65 -37.08 -0.28
C GLY A 29 -25.27 -36.58 -1.61
N ARG A 30 -24.81 -37.08 -2.76
CA ARG A 30 -25.19 -36.66 -4.12
C ARG A 30 -26.56 -37.24 -4.53
N PRO A 31 -27.30 -36.61 -5.46
CA PRO A 31 -27.82 -37.37 -6.59
C PRO A 31 -27.52 -36.75 -7.96
N LYS A 32 -27.51 -37.62 -8.98
CA LYS A 32 -27.29 -37.38 -10.41
C LYS A 32 -28.63 -37.31 -11.17
N GLY A 33 -28.64 -36.59 -12.30
CA GLY A 33 -29.61 -36.71 -13.40
C GLY A 33 -29.50 -35.52 -14.36
N ALA A 34 -28.72 -35.63 -15.45
CA ALA A 34 -29.16 -35.80 -16.86
C ALA A 34 -29.80 -34.52 -17.45
N ALA A 35 -29.14 -33.71 -18.28
CA ALA A 35 -28.64 -33.89 -19.66
C ALA A 35 -29.48 -33.06 -20.65
N LYS A 36 -28.87 -32.07 -21.31
CA LYS A 36 -29.14 -31.78 -22.72
C LYS A 36 -28.00 -30.96 -23.35
N LYS A 37 -27.45 -31.55 -24.42
CA LYS A 37 -26.48 -30.99 -25.37
C LYS A 37 -27.08 -29.80 -26.13
N THR A 38 -26.26 -28.80 -26.41
CA THR A 38 -26.16 -28.20 -27.75
C THR A 38 -24.70 -27.87 -28.02
N GLU A 39 -24.15 -28.56 -29.01
CA GLU A 39 -22.89 -28.25 -29.70
C GLU A 39 -23.04 -26.91 -30.42
N ASN A 40 -21.97 -26.11 -30.49
CA ASN A 40 -21.69 -25.24 -31.63
C ASN A 40 -20.21 -24.84 -31.66
N VAL A 41 -19.45 -25.63 -32.44
CA VAL A 41 -18.38 -25.30 -33.38
C VAL A 41 -17.53 -24.04 -33.11
N SER A 42 -16.27 -24.25 -32.75
CA SER A 42 -15.19 -23.26 -32.87
C SER A 42 -14.75 -23.12 -34.34
N PRO A 43 -14.41 -21.91 -34.83
CA PRO A 43 -13.57 -21.75 -36.01
C PRO A 43 -12.06 -21.71 -35.63
N PRO A 44 -11.14 -22.14 -36.51
CA PRO A 44 -9.70 -22.09 -36.29
C PRO A 44 -9.05 -20.80 -36.81
N ASP A 45 -7.76 -20.68 -36.46
CA ASP A 45 -6.68 -19.83 -36.99
C ASP A 45 -6.46 -18.38 -36.49
N ASP A 46 -5.36 -18.28 -35.75
CA ASP A 46 -4.22 -17.37 -35.96
C ASP A 46 -4.47 -15.87 -36.07
N THR A 47 -4.40 -15.19 -34.93
CA THR A 47 -3.85 -13.83 -34.86
C THR A 47 -3.12 -13.61 -33.53
N GLU A 48 -1.81 -13.40 -33.64
CA GLU A 48 -0.88 -12.68 -32.75
C GLU A 48 -1.21 -12.54 -31.25
N SER A 49 -0.27 -13.03 -30.44
CA SER A 49 -0.14 -12.76 -29.01
C SER A 49 0.00 -11.27 -28.72
N ARG A 50 -1.13 -10.56 -28.64
CA ARG A 50 -1.22 -9.23 -28.04
C ARG A 50 -0.91 -9.38 -26.53
N PRO A 51 0.07 -8.66 -25.98
CA PRO A 51 0.32 -8.70 -24.54
C PRO A 51 -0.96 -8.24 -23.84
N LYS A 52 -1.49 -9.08 -22.94
CA LYS A 52 -2.61 -8.72 -22.07
C LYS A 52 -2.18 -7.50 -21.29
N LYS A 53 -2.83 -6.35 -21.54
CA LYS A 53 -2.64 -5.15 -20.71
C LYS A 53 -2.83 -5.58 -19.25
N PRO A 54 -1.93 -5.18 -18.33
CA PRO A 54 -2.13 -5.48 -16.92
C PRO A 54 -3.51 -4.95 -16.51
N SER A 55 -4.22 -5.75 -15.71
CA SER A 55 -5.50 -5.33 -15.13
C SER A 55 -5.33 -3.96 -14.45
N PRO A 56 -6.31 -3.05 -14.55
CA PRO A 56 -6.27 -1.77 -13.85
C PRO A 56 -5.90 -1.99 -12.38
N ARG A 57 -4.97 -1.22 -11.85
CA ARG A 57 -4.65 -1.28 -10.42
C ARG A 57 -5.92 -0.85 -9.67
N LYS A 58 -6.13 -1.37 -8.45
CA LYS A 58 -7.29 -1.06 -7.56
C LYS A 58 -7.52 0.45 -7.31
N TRP A 59 -6.63 1.30 -7.83
CA TRP A 59 -6.48 2.72 -7.59
C TRP A 59 -6.75 3.56 -8.85
N ASP A 60 -6.91 2.90 -10.01
CA ASP A 60 -7.16 3.53 -11.32
C ASP A 60 -8.65 3.80 -11.55
N GLU A 61 -9.51 3.16 -10.75
CA GLU A 61 -10.96 3.39 -10.68
C GLU A 61 -11.29 3.91 -9.28
N GLU A 62 -11.40 5.23 -9.11
CA GLU A 62 -12.33 5.91 -8.17
C GLU A 62 -11.97 7.40 -8.04
N GLN A 63 -12.79 8.26 -8.64
CA GLN A 63 -12.65 9.73 -8.62
C GLN A 63 -12.97 10.36 -7.25
N ASP A 64 -13.48 9.59 -6.28
CA ASP A 64 -13.99 10.09 -4.98
C ASP A 64 -13.35 9.41 -3.74
N GLN A 65 -12.35 8.54 -3.92
CA GLN A 65 -11.71 7.88 -2.77
C GLN A 65 -10.80 8.86 -2.02
N LYS A 66 -11.21 9.27 -0.81
CA LYS A 66 -10.42 10.13 0.06
C LYS A 66 -9.20 9.38 0.60
N PHE A 67 -8.05 9.56 -0.05
CA PHE A 67 -6.78 9.05 0.44
C PHE A 67 -6.35 9.77 1.72
N GLY A 68 -5.79 9.02 2.66
CA GLY A 68 -5.05 9.57 3.77
C GLY A 68 -3.76 10.23 3.29
N GLU A 69 -3.37 11.33 3.92
CA GLU A 69 -2.10 11.99 3.62
C GLU A 69 -0.97 11.23 4.32
N LEU A 70 -0.07 10.64 3.54
CA LEU A 70 1.10 9.96 4.09
C LEU A 70 2.12 11.00 4.56
N ALA A 71 2.43 10.97 5.85
CA ALA A 71 3.50 11.76 6.44
C ALA A 71 4.86 11.27 5.92
N ILE A 72 5.73 12.21 5.54
CA ILE A 72 7.07 11.94 5.02
C ILE A 72 8.09 12.91 5.59
N ASP A 73 9.32 12.43 5.72
CA ASP A 73 10.51 13.24 5.90
C ASP A 73 11.32 13.25 4.59
N VAL A 74 11.89 14.40 4.25
CA VAL A 74 12.69 14.57 3.03
C VAL A 74 13.98 15.26 3.41
N TYR A 75 15.11 14.67 3.03
CA TYR A 75 16.42 15.26 3.22
C TYR A 75 17.35 14.91 2.06
N GLU A 76 18.41 15.67 1.92
CA GLU A 76 19.43 15.41 0.91
C GLU A 76 20.77 15.05 1.54
N THR A 77 21.51 14.22 0.81
CA THR A 77 22.95 14.03 0.99
C THR A 77 23.67 14.76 -0.15
N GLU A 78 24.99 14.65 -0.21
CA GLU A 78 25.77 15.17 -1.33
C GLU A 78 25.28 14.61 -2.68
N ASN A 79 24.99 13.30 -2.73
CA ASN A 79 24.74 12.58 -3.98
C ASN A 79 23.29 12.12 -4.17
N GLU A 80 22.46 12.12 -3.13
CA GLU A 80 21.13 11.53 -3.16
C GLU A 80 20.08 12.44 -2.50
N LEU A 81 18.86 12.41 -3.02
CA LEU A 81 17.65 12.83 -2.32
C LEU A 81 17.04 11.60 -1.64
N VAL A 82 16.67 11.72 -0.36
CA VAL A 82 16.13 10.63 0.45
C VAL A 82 14.77 11.01 1.00
N VAL A 83 13.80 10.11 0.86
CA VAL A 83 12.44 10.24 1.41
C VAL A 83 12.19 9.09 2.37
N GLN A 84 11.69 9.39 3.57
CA GLN A 84 11.32 8.39 4.57
C GLN A 84 9.86 8.53 4.96
N ALA A 85 9.15 7.42 5.15
CA ALA A 85 7.74 7.42 5.51
C ALA A 85 7.39 6.25 6.44
N PRO A 86 6.73 6.49 7.59
CA PRO A 86 6.20 5.41 8.42
C PRO A 86 4.98 4.76 7.76
N VAL A 87 5.11 3.49 7.40
CA VAL A 87 4.09 2.65 6.75
C VAL A 87 3.93 1.32 7.49
N ALA A 88 3.85 1.38 8.82
CA ALA A 88 3.70 0.20 9.66
C ALA A 88 2.49 -0.64 9.25
N GLY A 89 2.71 -1.96 9.15
CA GLY A 89 1.69 -2.94 8.77
C GLY A 89 1.42 -3.08 7.27
N VAL A 90 2.09 -2.29 6.42
CA VAL A 90 1.98 -2.38 4.95
C VAL A 90 3.04 -3.33 4.41
N LYS A 91 2.69 -4.19 3.45
CA LYS A 91 3.67 -5.07 2.78
C LYS A 91 4.32 -4.36 1.59
N PRO A 92 5.56 -4.69 1.20
CA PRO A 92 6.21 -4.10 0.03
C PRO A 92 5.38 -4.19 -1.25
N GLU A 93 4.71 -5.32 -1.49
CA GLU A 93 3.85 -5.57 -2.64
C GLU A 93 2.55 -4.76 -2.66
N GLU A 94 2.17 -4.13 -1.55
CA GLU A 94 0.99 -3.26 -1.42
C GLU A 94 1.34 -1.78 -1.63
N LEU A 95 2.63 -1.46 -1.82
CA LEU A 95 3.11 -0.11 -2.13
C LEU A 95 3.26 0.08 -3.64
N ASP A 96 2.71 1.18 -4.13
CA ASP A 96 2.92 1.67 -5.48
C ASP A 96 3.73 2.97 -5.40
N ILE A 97 4.92 2.95 -5.97
CA ILE A 97 5.89 4.04 -5.92
C ILE A 97 6.32 4.33 -7.36
N SER A 98 6.11 5.56 -7.81
CA SER A 98 6.52 6.02 -9.13
C SER A 98 7.16 7.39 -9.08
N VAL A 99 8.03 7.66 -10.04
CA VAL A 99 8.54 9.00 -10.31
C VAL A 99 8.25 9.34 -11.76
N GLU A 100 7.45 10.37 -11.97
CA GLU A 100 7.02 10.87 -13.29
C GLU A 100 7.15 12.39 -13.30
N ASP A 101 7.71 12.98 -14.35
CA ASP A 101 7.84 14.45 -14.52
C ASP A 101 8.37 15.19 -13.27
N ASN A 102 9.44 14.67 -12.67
CA ASN A 102 10.07 15.23 -11.45
C ASN A 102 9.12 15.28 -10.23
N MET A 103 8.12 14.39 -10.20
CA MET A 103 7.17 14.19 -9.10
C MET A 103 7.31 12.76 -8.58
N LEU A 104 7.59 12.60 -7.28
CA LEU A 104 7.47 11.32 -6.59
C LEU A 104 6.02 11.12 -6.14
N VAL A 105 5.46 9.97 -6.50
CA VAL A 105 4.14 9.52 -6.05
C VAL A 105 4.31 8.26 -5.23
N ILE A 106 3.75 8.27 -4.02
CA ILE A 106 3.70 7.12 -3.11
C ILE A 106 2.22 6.81 -2.86
N ARG A 107 1.84 5.55 -2.97
CA ARG A 107 0.49 5.03 -2.78
C ARG A 107 0.58 3.71 -2.03
N GLY A 108 -0.33 3.46 -1.09
CA GLY A 108 -0.47 2.16 -0.45
C GLY A 108 -1.67 2.05 0.50
N GLU A 109 -2.06 0.84 0.85
CA GLU A 109 -3.17 0.60 1.77
C GLU A 109 -2.63 0.21 3.14
N ARG A 110 -3.07 0.90 4.20
CA ARG A 110 -2.78 0.49 5.58
C ARG A 110 -3.98 -0.29 6.14
N PRO A 111 -3.91 -1.63 6.24
CA PRO A 111 -5.01 -2.40 6.78
C PRO A 111 -5.22 -2.07 8.26
N PRO A 112 -6.46 -2.17 8.79
CA PRO A 112 -6.71 -2.01 10.22
C PRO A 112 -5.83 -2.96 11.04
N ALA A 113 -5.36 -2.51 12.21
CA ALA A 113 -4.53 -3.33 13.10
C ALA A 113 -5.19 -4.65 13.52
N THR A 114 -6.51 -4.67 13.64
CA THR A 114 -7.33 -5.87 13.90
C THR A 114 -8.74 -5.69 13.35
N THR A 115 -9.37 -6.79 12.95
CA THR A 115 -10.77 -6.83 12.52
C THR A 115 -11.75 -6.57 13.65
N GLU A 116 -11.33 -6.75 14.91
CA GLU A 116 -12.15 -6.51 16.11
C GLU A 116 -12.58 -5.04 16.26
N THR A 117 -11.86 -4.11 15.63
CA THR A 117 -12.14 -2.67 15.69
C THR A 117 -13.29 -2.23 14.78
N LEU A 118 -13.78 -3.12 13.90
CA LEU A 118 -14.91 -2.83 13.02
C LEU A 118 -16.20 -2.64 13.84
N GLY A 119 -16.85 -1.50 13.68
CA GLY A 119 -18.11 -1.18 14.37
C GLY A 119 -17.95 -0.77 15.84
N GLN A 120 -16.72 -0.55 16.33
CA GLN A 120 -16.47 -0.14 17.71
C GLN A 120 -16.65 1.37 17.90
N ASN A 121 -17.09 1.77 19.09
CA ASN A 121 -17.20 3.16 19.51
C ASN A 121 -15.84 3.64 20.04
N PHE A 122 -15.06 4.31 19.19
CA PHE A 122 -13.78 4.89 19.58
C PHE A 122 -13.98 6.06 20.55
N ILE A 123 -13.26 6.05 21.67
CA ILE A 123 -13.14 7.22 22.57
C ILE A 123 -12.20 8.27 21.94
N LEU A 124 -11.13 7.82 21.28
CA LEU A 124 -10.17 8.64 20.53
C LEU A 124 -9.61 7.82 19.36
N ARG A 125 -9.39 8.46 18.21
CA ARG A 125 -8.84 7.82 17.01
C ARG A 125 -7.92 8.77 16.25
N GLU A 126 -6.62 8.60 16.42
CA GLU A 126 -5.58 9.40 15.76
C GLU A 126 -4.92 8.64 14.60
N CYS A 127 -4.88 7.31 14.69
CA CYS A 127 -4.29 6.46 13.65
C CYS A 127 -5.18 6.41 12.41
N TYR A 128 -4.59 6.76 11.27
CA TYR A 128 -5.20 6.54 9.95
C TYR A 128 -5.05 5.08 9.50
N TRP A 129 -6.16 4.51 9.03
CA TRP A 129 -6.27 3.17 8.43
C TRP A 129 -7.03 3.30 7.11
N GLY A 130 -6.57 2.62 6.07
CA GLY A 130 -7.11 2.69 4.70
C GLY A 130 -6.07 3.14 3.68
N LEU A 131 -6.53 3.53 2.50
CA LEU A 131 -5.69 3.97 1.40
C LEU A 131 -5.02 5.31 1.72
N PHE A 132 -3.73 5.43 1.42
CA PHE A 132 -2.98 6.66 1.56
C PHE A 132 -2.26 7.03 0.26
N SER A 133 -1.96 8.31 0.10
CA SER A 133 -1.10 8.80 -0.98
C SER A 133 -0.26 10.00 -0.54
N ARG A 134 0.90 10.14 -1.17
CA ARG A 134 1.73 11.35 -1.14
C ARG A 134 2.19 11.67 -2.56
N ARG A 135 2.15 12.96 -2.90
CA ARG A 135 2.82 13.50 -4.08
C ARG A 135 3.83 14.55 -3.61
N LEU A 136 5.04 14.46 -4.13
CA LEU A 136 6.14 15.35 -3.76
C LEU A 136 6.86 15.81 -5.03
N VAL A 137 6.82 17.10 -5.29
CA VAL A 137 7.67 17.72 -6.31
C VAL A 137 9.11 17.60 -5.84
N LEU A 138 9.97 17.00 -6.66
CA LEU A 138 11.36 16.80 -6.31
C LEU A 138 12.10 18.15 -6.44
N PRO A 139 12.83 18.59 -5.40
CA PRO A 139 13.56 19.87 -5.43
C PRO A 139 14.79 19.84 -6.35
N VAL A 140 15.22 18.65 -6.78
CA VAL A 140 16.38 18.41 -7.63
C VAL A 140 16.05 17.29 -8.64
N GLU A 141 16.69 17.33 -9.80
CA GLU A 141 16.60 16.25 -10.77
C GLU A 141 17.29 14.97 -10.26
N VAL A 142 16.66 13.82 -10.46
CA VAL A 142 17.13 12.51 -10.00
C VAL A 142 17.22 11.50 -11.15
N ASP A 143 18.15 10.56 -11.05
CA ASP A 143 18.30 9.46 -12.02
C ASP A 143 17.26 8.38 -11.73
N GLY A 144 16.12 8.46 -12.44
CA GLY A 144 14.99 7.54 -12.30
C GLY A 144 15.36 6.06 -12.45
N ASN A 145 16.41 5.73 -13.21
CA ASN A 145 16.84 4.35 -13.44
C ASN A 145 17.59 3.74 -12.25
N LYS A 146 18.04 4.55 -11.30
CA LYS A 146 18.86 4.12 -10.16
C LYS A 146 18.17 4.32 -8.81
N ILE A 147 16.88 4.61 -8.81
CA ILE A 147 16.09 4.75 -7.58
C ILE A 147 16.04 3.40 -6.86
N LYS A 148 16.20 3.42 -5.54
CA LYS A 148 16.05 2.26 -4.67
C LYS A 148 15.04 2.55 -3.58
N ALA A 149 14.18 1.58 -3.30
CA ALA A 149 13.25 1.62 -2.19
C ALA A 149 13.49 0.42 -1.27
N SER A 150 13.45 0.63 0.04
CA SER A 150 13.47 -0.43 1.04
C SER A 150 12.41 -0.19 2.11
N LEU A 151 11.92 -1.28 2.70
CA LEU A 151 10.98 -1.24 3.81
C LEU A 151 11.57 -2.02 4.97
N GLU A 152 11.97 -1.31 6.01
CA GLU A 152 12.60 -1.89 7.20
C GLU A 152 11.90 -1.40 8.45
N ARG A 153 11.49 -2.34 9.32
CA ARG A 153 10.82 -2.04 10.60
C ARG A 153 9.61 -1.09 10.46
N GLY A 154 8.86 -1.23 9.37
CA GLY A 154 7.68 -0.40 9.09
C GLY A 154 8.00 1.01 8.57
N VAL A 155 9.24 1.30 8.20
CA VAL A 155 9.64 2.59 7.59
C VAL A 155 10.07 2.35 6.15
N LEU A 156 9.35 2.97 5.22
CA LEU A 156 9.72 3.05 3.82
C LEU A 156 10.85 4.07 3.66
N THR A 157 11.94 3.70 3.01
CA THR A 157 13.04 4.59 2.64
C THR A 157 13.23 4.53 1.13
N ILE A 158 13.14 5.67 0.46
CA ILE A 158 13.36 5.82 -0.98
C ILE A 158 14.62 6.68 -1.17
N ARG A 159 15.62 6.14 -1.85
CA ARG A 159 16.88 6.82 -2.20
C ARG A 159 16.91 7.07 -3.70
N MET A 160 17.07 8.34 -4.07
CA MET A 160 17.07 8.81 -5.44
C MET A 160 18.40 9.52 -5.72
N PRO A 161 19.31 8.92 -6.49
CA PRO A 161 20.55 9.57 -6.88
C PRO A 161 20.29 10.85 -7.66
N LYS A 162 20.95 11.93 -7.29
CA LYS A 162 20.86 13.20 -8.01
C LYS A 162 21.54 13.05 -9.37
N ILE A 163 20.95 13.63 -10.41
CA ILE A 163 21.68 13.85 -11.66
C ILE A 163 22.67 14.97 -11.37
N GLU A 164 23.96 14.76 -11.68
CA GLU A 164 24.97 15.81 -11.48
C GLU A 164 24.52 17.09 -12.20
N SER A 165 24.08 18.07 -11.41
CA SER A 165 23.77 19.39 -11.90
C SER A 165 25.08 20.03 -12.32
N LYS A 166 25.26 20.26 -13.63
CA LYS A 166 26.33 21.13 -14.15
C LYS A 166 26.33 22.39 -13.27
N GLY A 167 27.42 22.60 -12.54
CA GLY A 167 27.48 23.46 -11.35
C GLY A 167 26.79 24.82 -11.48
N LYS A 168 26.39 25.38 -10.33
CA LYS A 168 25.68 26.67 -10.18
C LYS A 168 26.11 27.69 -11.24
N LYS A 169 25.23 28.01 -12.18
CA LYS A 169 25.45 29.12 -13.12
C LYS A 169 25.25 30.43 -12.37
N LYS A 170 26.32 31.20 -12.18
CA LYS A 170 26.19 32.60 -11.76
C LYS A 170 25.46 33.36 -12.86
N ILE A 171 24.36 34.02 -12.51
CA ILE A 171 23.66 34.95 -13.39
C ILE A 171 24.14 36.35 -12.99
N ALA A 172 24.74 37.07 -13.94
CA ALA A 172 25.07 38.48 -13.75
C ALA A 172 23.82 39.33 -13.97
N VAL A 173 23.54 40.25 -13.05
CA VAL A 173 22.49 41.26 -13.21
C VAL A 173 23.07 42.41 -14.02
N GLN A 174 22.41 42.81 -15.10
CA GLN A 174 22.75 44.00 -15.87
C GLN A 174 21.83 45.14 -15.49
N GLU A 175 22.41 46.32 -15.25
CA GLU A 175 21.69 47.56 -15.05
C GLU A 175 21.28 48.11 -16.43
N MET A 176 20.00 48.45 -16.61
CA MET A 176 19.53 49.13 -17.82
C MET A 176 19.50 50.63 -17.55
N GLU A 177 20.28 51.39 -18.31
CA GLU A 177 20.13 52.85 -18.38
C GLU A 177 19.05 53.19 -19.43
N GLU A 178 18.09 54.03 -19.06
CA GLU A 178 17.04 54.58 -19.94
C GLU A 178 17.58 55.62 -20.92
#